data_AF-A0A1I1DZ43-F1
#
_entry.id   AF-A0A1I1DZ43-F1
#
_cell.length_a   1.000
_cell.length_b   1.000
_cell.length_c   1.000
_cell.angle_alpha   90.00
_cell.angle_beta   90.00
_cell.angle_gamma   90.00
#
_symmetry.space_group_name_H-M   'P 1'
#
loop_
_entity.id
_entity.type
_entity.pdbx_description
1 polymer ?
#
loop_
_entity_poly.entity_id
_entity_poly.type
_entity_poly.pdbx_seq_one_letter_code
_entity_poly.pdbx_strand_id
1 'polypeptide(L)'
;MITRCISGDQADDFWRFPGGEKEDYESINECLARHVKEKLGLSIECGNILSETSYELKNGNLIEVVGIEAEVIDGEKSIKENPYCEWVRISELNGKKYKLAPENKSILSVLYNKKIDKLKPNDVLDGDELCSTFGCSNQGGMRRSLASNTLVIVSNYVKSIYDDRWDGDIFYYTGTGTKGDQDFNYSQNKTLYHSRSNGVRVHLFEVHKNKEYLYIGEVELQASPFMELQPDEKNNLRKACVFPLQLKKNKSIPAIFYKKFRESQEKKENDAFSLDDDELLRRAKNARKKASRRVVFQNVYGRNRYVAEYTKRRAKGVCHLCDEPAPFSDEKGKPYLECHHIDWVANDGDDTLENTVALCPNCHRKMHIKKDPNDIRFLKDKNLDFFSKKI
;
A
#
# COMPACT_ATOMS: atom_id res chain seq x y z
N MET A 1 15.80 20.03 14.24
CA MET A 1 15.87 20.80 15.50
C MET A 1 14.52 21.43 15.79
N ILE A 2 14.15 21.55 17.06
CA ILE A 2 12.98 22.31 17.53
C ILE A 2 13.39 23.28 18.63
N THR A 3 12.65 24.37 18.79
CA THR A 3 12.87 25.41 19.79
C THR A 3 11.61 25.72 20.58
N ARG A 4 11.77 26.24 21.80
CA ARG A 4 10.70 26.83 22.60
C ARG A 4 10.91 28.33 22.71
N CYS A 5 9.83 29.10 22.55
CA CYS A 5 9.88 30.53 22.85
C CYS A 5 9.91 30.74 24.36
N ILE A 6 10.65 31.75 24.78
CA ILE A 6 10.66 32.25 26.15
C ILE A 6 10.00 33.61 26.12
N SER A 7 8.95 33.80 26.95
CA SER A 7 8.37 35.11 27.21
C SER A 7 8.57 35.44 28.69
N GLY A 8 9.49 36.36 29.00
CA GLY A 8 9.92 36.60 30.38
C GLY A 8 10.71 35.40 30.95
N ASP A 9 10.32 34.90 32.13
CA ASP A 9 10.93 33.71 32.77
C ASP A 9 10.17 32.39 32.49
N GLN A 10 9.15 32.40 31.63
CA GLN A 10 8.34 31.22 31.32
C GLN A 10 8.48 30.82 29.84
N ALA A 11 8.74 29.53 29.62
CA ALA A 11 8.72 28.93 28.29
C ALA A 11 7.27 28.66 27.86
N ASP A 12 6.97 28.92 26.58
CA ASP A 12 5.70 28.52 25.97
C ASP A 12 5.52 26.99 26.04
N ASP A 13 4.27 26.55 26.19
CA ASP A 13 3.89 25.15 26.18
C ASP A 13 4.28 24.46 24.87
N PHE A 14 4.37 25.23 23.78
CA PHE A 14 4.59 24.74 22.43
C PHE A 14 6.04 24.77 21.96
N TRP A 15 6.43 23.72 21.25
CA TRP A 15 7.65 23.66 20.45
C TRP A 15 7.39 24.14 19.02
N ARG A 16 8.39 24.76 18.40
CA ARG A 16 8.35 25.24 17.00
C ARG A 16 9.58 24.80 16.24
N PHE A 17 9.51 24.82 14.91
CA PHE A 17 10.74 24.82 14.13
C PHE A 17 11.42 26.20 14.25
N PRO A 18 12.76 26.27 14.26
CA PRO A 18 13.49 27.53 14.31
C PRO A 18 13.08 28.46 13.17
N GLY A 19 12.93 29.76 13.46
CA GLY A 19 12.59 30.77 12.48
C GLY A 19 11.97 32.02 13.11
N GLY A 20 11.38 32.86 12.28
CA GLY A 20 10.66 34.07 12.70
C GLY A 20 10.00 34.78 11.52
N GLU A 21 9.56 36.01 11.78
CA GLU A 21 8.87 36.84 10.80
C GLU A 21 9.87 37.46 9.81
N LYS A 22 9.45 37.51 8.54
CA LYS A 22 10.23 38.04 7.42
C LYS A 22 10.04 39.55 7.35
N GLU A 23 11.14 40.28 7.23
CA GLU A 23 11.16 41.73 6.98
C GLU A 23 11.03 42.05 5.48
N ASP A 24 10.62 43.27 5.14
CA ASP A 24 10.38 43.66 3.74
C ASP A 24 11.64 43.63 2.86
N TYR A 25 12.81 43.88 3.44
CA TYR A 25 14.08 44.05 2.74
C TYR A 25 14.89 42.75 2.54
N GLU A 26 14.43 41.62 3.07
CA GLU A 26 15.13 40.34 3.00
C GLU A 26 14.34 39.28 2.21
N SER A 27 15.05 38.28 1.69
CA SER A 27 14.46 37.05 1.17
C SER A 27 14.06 36.10 2.31
N ILE A 28 13.25 35.08 2.02
CA ILE A 28 12.83 34.10 3.03
C ILE A 28 14.01 33.28 3.60
N ASN A 29 15.03 33.04 2.77
CA ASN A 29 16.25 32.33 3.20
C ASN A 29 17.10 33.20 4.11
N GLU A 30 17.24 34.49 3.80
CA GLU A 30 17.93 35.46 4.66
C GLU A 30 17.21 35.62 6.00
N CYS A 31 15.87 35.70 5.99
CA CYS A 31 15.04 35.70 7.20
C CYS A 31 15.36 34.49 8.09
N LEU A 32 15.29 33.27 7.54
CA LEU A 32 15.55 32.07 8.32
C LEU A 32 16.98 32.04 8.88
N ALA A 33 17.98 32.36 8.05
CA ALA A 33 19.39 32.40 8.47
C ALA A 33 19.62 33.41 9.59
N ARG A 34 19.04 34.61 9.48
CA ARG A 34 19.11 35.67 10.49
C ARG A 34 18.50 35.23 11.82
N HIS A 35 17.25 34.76 11.81
CA HIS A 35 16.58 34.33 13.04
C HIS A 35 17.28 33.15 13.73
N VAL A 36 17.80 32.20 12.94
CA VAL A 36 18.56 31.07 13.49
C VAL A 36 19.89 31.53 14.08
N LYS A 37 20.59 32.48 13.43
CA LYS A 37 21.83 33.04 13.96
C LYS A 37 21.61 33.84 15.25
N GLU A 38 20.61 34.72 15.26
CA GLU A 38 20.30 35.58 16.41
C GLU A 38 19.85 34.77 17.63
N LYS A 39 18.97 33.78 17.43
CA LYS A 39 18.37 33.03 18.55
C LYS A 39 19.22 31.86 19.03
N LEU A 40 19.97 31.22 18.14
CA LEU A 40 20.68 29.97 18.44
C LEU A 40 22.20 30.06 18.26
N GLY A 41 22.71 31.15 17.70
CA GLY A 41 24.14 31.32 17.39
C GLY A 41 24.61 30.52 16.16
N LEU A 42 23.70 29.84 15.46
CA LEU A 42 24.03 28.93 14.38
C LEU A 42 24.09 29.63 13.04
N SER A 43 25.11 29.30 12.26
CA SER A 43 25.15 29.65 10.84
C SER A 43 24.58 28.47 10.05
N ILE A 44 23.64 28.75 9.15
CA ILE A 44 22.98 27.74 8.32
C ILE A 44 23.10 28.06 6.85
N GLU A 45 23.07 27.02 6.03
CA GLU A 45 22.83 27.10 4.59
C GLU A 45 21.39 26.67 4.31
N CYS A 46 20.59 27.55 3.71
CA CYS A 46 19.20 27.25 3.37
C CYS A 46 19.15 26.48 2.04
N GLY A 47 18.43 25.37 2.04
CA GLY A 47 18.14 24.55 0.87
C GLY A 47 16.73 24.83 0.33
N ASN A 48 16.00 23.75 0.02
CA ASN A 48 14.70 23.84 -0.64
C ASN A 48 13.58 24.26 0.32
N ILE A 49 12.63 25.03 -0.21
CA ILE A 49 11.33 25.23 0.43
C ILE A 49 10.60 23.89 0.45
N LEU A 50 10.22 23.45 1.65
CA LEU A 50 9.50 22.20 1.91
C LEU A 50 7.98 22.40 1.84
N SER A 51 7.48 23.53 2.34
CA SER A 51 6.04 23.79 2.41
C SER A 51 5.74 25.29 2.47
N GLU A 52 4.63 25.69 1.87
CA GLU A 52 4.05 27.03 2.00
C GLU A 52 2.57 26.84 2.34
N THR A 53 2.13 27.33 3.50
CA THR A 53 0.76 27.16 3.98
C THR A 53 0.24 28.39 4.70
N SER A 54 -0.95 28.83 4.33
CA SER A 54 -1.71 29.84 5.07
C SER A 54 -2.29 29.24 6.36
N TYR A 55 -2.16 29.94 7.48
CA TYR A 55 -2.71 29.55 8.78
C TYR A 55 -3.46 30.71 9.42
N GLU A 56 -4.69 30.47 9.86
CA GLU A 56 -5.50 31.46 10.59
C GLU A 56 -5.20 31.41 12.08
N LEU A 57 -4.66 32.51 12.60
CA LEU A 57 -4.42 32.72 14.01
C LEU A 57 -5.75 32.84 14.77
N LYS A 58 -5.72 32.63 16.09
CA LYS A 58 -6.92 32.73 16.95
C LYS A 58 -7.60 34.10 16.91
N ASN A 59 -6.88 35.14 16.51
CA ASN A 59 -7.40 36.49 16.37
C ASN A 59 -8.00 36.78 14.98
N GLY A 60 -8.06 35.78 14.08
CA GLY A 60 -8.57 35.91 12.72
C GLY A 60 -7.54 36.38 11.68
N ASN A 61 -6.32 36.73 12.09
CA ASN A 61 -5.27 37.11 11.14
C ASN A 61 -4.72 35.88 10.43
N LEU A 62 -4.53 35.99 9.11
CA LEU A 62 -3.85 34.97 8.32
C LEU A 62 -2.34 35.23 8.29
N ILE A 63 -1.57 34.17 8.51
CA ILE A 63 -0.12 34.16 8.34
C ILE A 63 0.26 33.14 7.28
N GLU A 64 1.33 33.41 6.53
CA GLU A 64 1.96 32.44 5.66
C GLU A 64 3.10 31.75 6.41
N VAL A 65 3.04 30.42 6.47
CA VAL A 65 4.07 29.60 7.12
C VAL A 65 4.88 28.90 6.04
N VAL A 66 6.15 29.30 5.93
CA VAL A 66 7.11 28.70 4.99
C VAL A 66 8.07 27.79 5.76
N GLY A 67 8.09 26.50 5.41
CA GLY A 67 9.05 25.53 5.92
C GLY A 67 10.21 25.37 4.96
N ILE A 68 11.44 25.46 5.43
CA ILE A 68 12.65 25.38 4.59
C ILE A 68 13.60 24.34 5.19
N GLU A 69 14.18 23.51 4.32
CA GLU A 69 15.27 22.61 4.70
C GLU A 69 16.56 23.41 4.84
N ALA A 70 17.32 23.20 5.91
CA ALA A 70 18.58 23.90 6.13
C ALA A 70 19.62 22.99 6.77
N GLU A 71 20.88 23.22 6.43
CA GLU A 71 22.03 22.53 6.99
C GLU A 71 22.79 23.48 7.92
N VAL A 72 23.23 22.98 9.08
CA VAL A 72 24.07 23.75 10.01
C VAL A 72 25.50 23.66 9.52
N ILE A 73 26.11 24.81 9.22
CA ILE A 73 27.48 24.91 8.73
C ILE A 73 28.48 25.39 9.79
N ASP A 74 27.98 26.04 10.86
CA ASP A 74 28.80 26.49 12.00
C ASP A 74 27.96 26.73 13.26
N GLY A 75 28.61 26.71 14.43
CA GLY A 75 28.03 27.08 15.71
C GLY A 75 27.48 25.94 16.57
N GLU A 76 27.55 24.66 16.16
CA GLU A 76 26.93 23.54 16.90
C GLU A 76 27.33 23.43 18.38
N LYS A 77 28.53 23.91 18.75
CA LYS A 77 28.99 23.92 20.15
C LYS A 77 28.09 24.76 21.07
N SER A 78 27.40 25.79 20.56
CA SER A 78 26.50 26.66 21.35
C SER A 78 25.18 25.99 21.76
N ILE A 79 24.80 24.87 21.12
CA ILE A 79 23.49 24.24 21.30
C ILE A 79 23.45 23.39 22.58
N LYS A 80 24.56 22.72 22.93
CA LYS A 80 24.58 21.69 23.99
C LYS A 80 24.17 22.21 25.38
N GLU A 81 24.20 23.52 25.58
CA GLU A 81 23.90 24.19 26.85
C GLU A 81 22.57 24.97 26.84
N ASN A 82 21.86 24.99 25.70
CA ASN A 82 20.61 25.74 25.57
C ASN A 82 19.39 24.82 25.83
N PRO A 83 18.70 24.92 26.98
CA PRO A 83 17.60 24.04 27.34
C PRO A 83 16.32 24.29 26.52
N TYR A 84 16.32 25.33 25.67
CA TYR A 84 15.16 25.73 24.86
C TYR A 84 15.26 25.25 23.41
N CYS A 85 16.28 24.46 23.07
CA CYS A 85 16.41 23.81 21.78
C CYS A 85 16.76 22.33 21.92
N GLU A 86 16.25 21.49 21.02
CA GLU A 86 16.57 20.07 21.03
C GLU A 86 16.65 19.50 19.61
N TRP A 87 17.61 18.60 19.40
CA TRP A 87 17.65 17.73 18.23
C TRP A 87 16.80 16.51 18.48
N VAL A 88 15.69 16.41 17.74
CA VAL A 88 14.71 15.33 17.91
C VAL A 88 14.49 14.62 16.58
N ARG A 89 14.15 13.33 16.65
CA ARG A 89 13.69 12.59 15.47
C ARG A 89 12.27 13.01 15.12
N ILE A 90 11.94 13.01 13.83
CA ILE A 90 10.58 13.34 13.34
C ILE A 90 9.49 12.49 14.04
N SER A 91 9.79 11.21 14.33
CA SER A 91 8.87 10.30 15.03
C SER A 91 8.53 10.74 16.45
N GLU A 92 9.41 11.50 17.11
CA GLU A 92 9.19 12.00 18.46
C GLU A 92 8.23 13.20 18.50
N LEU A 93 8.12 13.94 17.39
CA LEU A 93 7.23 15.11 17.25
C LEU A 93 5.74 14.75 17.23
N ASN A 94 5.41 13.48 17.03
CA ASN A 94 4.04 12.98 17.08
C ASN A 94 3.67 12.40 18.47
N GLY A 95 4.59 12.45 19.43
CA GLY A 95 4.40 11.96 20.80
C GLY A 95 3.89 13.03 21.77
N LYS A 96 3.64 12.63 23.03
CA LYS A 96 3.24 13.54 24.11
C LYS A 96 4.38 14.46 24.60
N LYS A 97 5.64 14.10 24.32
CA LYS A 97 6.83 14.82 24.82
C LYS A 97 6.94 16.23 24.20
N TYR A 98 6.69 16.34 22.89
CA TYR A 98 6.83 17.59 22.14
C TYR A 98 5.49 18.04 21.59
N LYS A 99 4.85 18.98 22.29
CA LYS A 99 3.63 19.62 21.80
C LYS A 99 4.00 20.65 20.73
N LEU A 100 4.00 20.25 19.46
CA LEU A 100 4.30 21.16 18.35
C LEU A 100 3.18 22.20 18.19
N ALA A 101 3.57 23.45 17.91
CA ALA A 101 2.63 24.54 17.66
C ALA A 101 1.74 24.23 16.44
N PRO A 102 0.43 24.55 16.48
CA PRO A 102 -0.50 24.23 15.40
C PRO A 102 -0.08 24.72 14.01
N GLU A 103 0.49 25.92 13.93
CA GLU A 103 0.99 26.56 12.70
C GLU A 103 2.13 25.77 12.04
N ASN A 104 2.91 24.99 12.81
CA ASN A 104 4.01 24.18 12.29
C ASN A 104 3.60 22.75 11.89
N LYS A 105 2.34 22.35 12.09
CA LYS A 105 1.90 20.97 11.80
C LYS A 105 1.94 20.63 10.31
N SER A 106 1.77 21.61 9.42
CA SER A 106 1.89 21.42 7.97
C SER A 106 3.29 20.95 7.58
N ILE A 107 4.33 21.58 8.15
CA ILE A 107 5.74 21.20 7.96
C ILE A 107 5.96 19.75 8.39
N LEU A 108 5.41 19.35 9.55
CA LEU A 108 5.54 17.98 10.05
C LEU A 108 4.95 16.96 9.07
N SER A 109 3.80 17.26 8.47
CA SER A 109 3.20 16.41 7.44
C SER A 109 4.13 16.24 6.23
N VAL A 110 4.73 17.32 5.73
CA VAL A 110 5.68 17.24 4.62
C VAL A 110 6.90 16.38 4.98
N LEU A 111 7.44 16.52 6.19
CA LEU A 111 8.58 15.72 6.65
C LEU A 111 8.27 14.22 6.69
N TYR A 112 7.08 13.83 7.14
CA TYR A 112 6.64 12.43 7.07
C TYR A 112 6.44 11.98 5.62
N ASN A 113 5.76 12.76 4.79
CA ASN A 113 5.51 12.41 3.40
C ASN A 113 6.83 12.24 2.61
N LYS A 114 7.86 13.06 2.86
CA LYS A 114 9.21 12.90 2.28
C LYS A 114 9.86 11.56 2.65
N LYS A 115 9.56 10.99 3.82
CA LYS A 115 9.99 9.62 4.18
C LYS A 115 9.14 8.56 3.48
N ILE A 116 7.82 8.72 3.50
CA ILE A 116 6.87 7.77 2.90
C ILE A 116 7.12 7.63 1.39
N ASP A 117 7.40 8.74 0.71
CA ASP A 117 7.62 8.76 -0.74
C ASP A 117 8.93 8.09 -1.18
N LYS A 118 9.84 7.81 -0.23
CA LYS A 118 11.05 7.00 -0.47
C LYS A 118 10.77 5.50 -0.44
N LEU A 119 9.65 5.06 0.13
CA LEU A 119 9.29 3.66 0.20
C LEU A 119 8.97 3.10 -1.19
N LYS A 120 9.51 1.92 -1.47
CA LYS A 120 9.27 1.18 -2.69
C LYS A 120 8.44 -0.06 -2.40
N PRO A 121 7.56 -0.49 -3.33
CA PRO A 121 6.90 -1.77 -3.20
C PRO A 121 7.91 -2.87 -2.89
N ASN A 122 7.57 -3.71 -1.91
CA ASN A 122 8.36 -4.80 -1.33
C ASN A 122 9.39 -4.44 -0.26
N ASP A 123 9.53 -3.18 0.12
CA ASP A 123 10.25 -2.82 1.33
C ASP A 123 9.63 -3.57 2.53
N VAL A 124 10.48 -4.11 3.40
CA VAL A 124 10.05 -4.81 4.61
C VAL A 124 10.45 -3.95 5.78
N LEU A 125 9.46 -3.54 6.58
CA LEU A 125 9.66 -2.76 7.78
C LEU A 125 9.31 -3.60 9.00
N ASP A 126 9.95 -3.34 10.12
CA ASP A 126 9.44 -3.76 11.42
C ASP A 126 8.33 -2.81 11.93
N GLY A 127 7.78 -3.12 13.11
CA GLY A 127 6.70 -2.32 13.70
C GLY A 127 7.11 -0.91 14.10
N ASP A 128 8.36 -0.71 14.52
CA ASP A 128 8.87 0.58 14.98
C ASP A 128 9.28 1.45 13.79
N GLU A 129 9.88 0.86 12.76
CA GLU A 129 10.17 1.50 11.47
C GLU A 129 8.89 1.99 10.79
N LEU A 130 7.83 1.17 10.76
CA LEU A 130 6.52 1.56 10.22
C LEU A 130 5.96 2.76 11.00
N CYS A 131 5.93 2.69 12.33
CA CYS A 131 5.45 3.80 13.17
C CYS A 131 6.29 5.07 12.99
N SER A 132 7.61 4.95 12.89
CA SER A 132 8.53 6.08 12.69
C SER A 132 8.39 6.71 11.30
N THR A 133 8.06 5.92 10.29
CA THR A 133 7.89 6.35 8.90
C THR A 133 6.54 7.02 8.66
N PHE A 134 5.46 6.49 9.24
CA PHE A 134 4.10 7.01 9.03
C PHE A 134 3.58 7.90 10.15
N GLY A 135 4.24 7.92 11.31
CA GLY A 135 3.75 8.60 12.51
C GLY A 135 2.43 8.00 13.01
N CYS A 136 2.20 6.70 12.82
CA CYS A 136 0.98 6.03 13.30
C CYS A 136 1.26 5.19 14.57
N SER A 137 0.21 4.65 15.20
CA SER A 137 0.36 3.71 16.31
C SER A 137 0.79 2.32 15.82
N ASN A 138 1.29 1.48 16.73
CA ASN A 138 1.68 0.09 16.42
C ASN A 138 0.52 -0.92 16.56
N GLN A 139 -0.70 -0.46 16.87
CA GLN A 139 -1.85 -1.32 17.16
C GLN A 139 -2.95 -1.22 16.10
N GLY A 140 -3.60 -2.35 15.84
CA GLY A 140 -4.73 -2.45 14.91
C GLY A 140 -4.32 -2.71 13.46
N GLY A 141 -5.31 -3.12 12.66
CA GLY A 141 -5.19 -3.31 11.22
C GLY A 141 -5.24 -1.98 10.46
N MET A 142 -6.10 -1.05 10.87
CA MET A 142 -6.11 0.33 10.39
C MET A 142 -5.37 1.23 11.38
N ARG A 143 -4.46 2.07 10.89
CA ARG A 143 -3.59 2.93 11.70
C ARG A 143 -3.54 4.35 11.09
N ARG A 144 -4.50 5.18 11.49
CA ARG A 144 -4.58 6.61 11.11
C ARG A 144 -3.47 7.42 11.77
N SER A 145 -2.79 8.28 11.01
CA SER A 145 -1.87 9.31 11.53
C SER A 145 -2.26 10.72 11.10
N LEU A 146 -2.72 11.54 12.04
CA LEU A 146 -3.00 12.96 11.77
C LEU A 146 -1.73 13.73 11.37
N ALA A 147 -0.56 13.33 11.88
CA ALA A 147 0.70 14.03 11.62
C ALA A 147 1.18 13.89 10.18
N SER A 148 1.05 12.71 9.56
CA SER A 148 1.41 12.49 8.15
C SER A 148 0.23 12.65 7.19
N ASN A 149 -0.97 12.85 7.73
CA ASN A 149 -2.24 12.79 7.01
C ASN A 149 -2.45 11.48 6.21
N THR A 150 -1.98 10.35 6.76
CA THR A 150 -2.12 9.04 6.11
C THR A 150 -2.94 8.04 6.93
N LEU A 151 -3.42 6.99 6.28
CA LEU A 151 -4.02 5.81 6.87
C LEU A 151 -3.24 4.59 6.42
N VAL A 152 -2.54 3.94 7.35
CA VAL A 152 -1.92 2.64 7.07
C VAL A 152 -2.95 1.54 7.31
N ILE A 153 -3.13 0.67 6.32
CA ILE A 153 -3.93 -0.55 6.46
C ILE A 153 -3.01 -1.76 6.39
N VAL A 154 -3.20 -2.69 7.32
CA VAL A 154 -2.39 -3.88 7.49
C VAL A 154 -3.28 -5.10 7.36
N SER A 155 -2.99 -5.94 6.38
CA SER A 155 -3.58 -7.27 6.26
C SER A 155 -2.63 -8.33 6.82
N ASN A 156 -3.07 -9.09 7.83
CA ASN A 156 -2.21 -9.99 8.59
C ASN A 156 -2.58 -11.46 8.36
N TYR A 157 -1.86 -12.15 7.48
CA TYR A 157 -2.12 -13.56 7.15
C TYR A 157 -1.70 -14.57 8.22
N VAL A 158 -0.97 -14.13 9.26
CA VAL A 158 -0.51 -14.97 10.38
C VAL A 158 -1.61 -15.13 11.43
N LYS A 159 -2.39 -14.08 11.74
CA LYS A 159 -3.36 -14.07 12.86
C LYS A 159 -4.73 -13.46 12.55
N SER A 160 -5.08 -13.25 11.28
CA SER A 160 -6.34 -12.57 10.94
C SER A 160 -7.58 -13.46 11.12
N ILE A 161 -8.63 -12.85 11.67
CA ILE A 161 -10.02 -13.34 11.65
C ILE A 161 -10.81 -12.79 10.45
N TYR A 162 -10.22 -11.85 9.71
CA TYR A 162 -10.80 -11.13 8.58
C TYR A 162 -10.49 -11.82 7.25
N ASP A 163 -11.42 -11.72 6.30
CA ASP A 163 -11.33 -12.34 4.97
C ASP A 163 -10.82 -11.37 3.91
N ASP A 164 -9.67 -10.74 4.20
CA ASP A 164 -8.99 -9.86 3.27
C ASP A 164 -8.47 -10.66 2.07
N ARG A 165 -8.75 -10.19 0.86
CA ARG A 165 -8.48 -10.97 -0.37
C ARG A 165 -8.18 -10.10 -1.58
N TRP A 166 -7.40 -10.65 -2.49
CA TRP A 166 -7.17 -10.07 -3.82
C TRP A 166 -8.06 -10.75 -4.86
N ASP A 167 -8.68 -9.96 -5.73
CA ASP A 167 -9.44 -10.38 -6.90
C ASP A 167 -8.96 -9.58 -8.11
N GLY A 168 -8.07 -10.20 -8.90
CA GLY A 168 -7.30 -9.49 -9.90
C GLY A 168 -6.48 -8.35 -9.28
N ASP A 169 -6.73 -7.13 -9.75
CA ASP A 169 -6.07 -5.90 -9.29
C ASP A 169 -6.79 -5.21 -8.12
N ILE A 170 -7.88 -5.80 -7.62
CA ILE A 170 -8.68 -5.24 -6.53
C ILE A 170 -8.40 -5.99 -5.24
N PHE A 171 -8.02 -5.26 -4.20
CA PHE A 171 -7.91 -5.75 -2.84
C PHE A 171 -9.17 -5.46 -2.05
N TYR A 172 -9.91 -6.49 -1.67
CA TYR A 172 -11.05 -6.37 -0.76
C TYR A 172 -10.54 -6.42 0.67
N TYR A 173 -10.47 -5.26 1.31
CA TYR A 173 -10.07 -5.11 2.70
C TYR A 173 -11.27 -5.06 3.64
N THR A 174 -11.22 -5.81 4.74
CA THR A 174 -12.29 -5.81 5.73
C THR A 174 -12.09 -4.70 6.78
N GLY A 175 -13.17 -4.02 7.13
CA GLY A 175 -13.21 -2.94 8.10
C GLY A 175 -12.78 -3.32 9.51
N THR A 176 -12.50 -2.33 10.34
CA THR A 176 -12.22 -2.53 11.76
C THR A 176 -13.50 -2.81 12.58
N GLY A 177 -13.29 -3.36 13.78
CA GLY A 177 -14.32 -3.85 14.71
C GLY A 177 -14.41 -5.38 14.66
N THR A 178 -14.19 -6.07 15.77
CA THR A 178 -14.09 -7.55 15.81
C THR A 178 -15.36 -8.25 16.28
N LYS A 179 -16.32 -7.50 16.84
CA LYS A 179 -17.56 -8.01 17.45
C LYS A 179 -18.77 -7.32 16.82
N GLY A 180 -19.79 -8.11 16.50
CA GLY A 180 -21.06 -7.61 15.96
C GLY A 180 -20.92 -6.94 14.59
N ASP A 181 -22.05 -6.43 14.09
CA ASP A 181 -22.13 -5.74 12.82
C ASP A 181 -21.24 -4.49 12.81
N GLN A 182 -20.50 -4.30 11.72
CA GLN A 182 -19.67 -3.13 11.49
C GLN A 182 -20.51 -1.98 10.92
N ASP A 183 -19.95 -0.77 11.02
CA ASP A 183 -20.52 0.45 10.47
C ASP A 183 -19.42 1.22 9.73
N PHE A 184 -19.76 1.74 8.54
CA PHE A 184 -18.87 2.61 7.76
C PHE A 184 -18.57 3.92 8.48
N ASN A 185 -19.47 4.40 9.34
CA ASN A 185 -19.27 5.63 10.11
C ASN A 185 -18.45 5.43 11.41
N TYR A 186 -18.14 4.19 11.75
CA TYR A 186 -17.42 3.86 12.98
C TYR A 186 -15.90 4.03 12.82
N SER A 187 -15.30 4.84 13.69
CA SER A 187 -13.83 4.91 13.87
C SER A 187 -13.09 5.11 12.52
N GLN A 188 -12.10 4.27 12.23
CA GLN A 188 -11.27 4.37 11.04
C GLN A 188 -11.97 3.91 9.75
N ASN A 189 -13.09 3.16 9.85
CA ASN A 189 -13.91 2.82 8.68
C ASN A 189 -14.38 4.10 7.98
N LYS A 190 -14.75 5.14 8.76
CA LYS A 190 -15.18 6.44 8.24
C LYS A 190 -14.09 7.12 7.44
N THR A 191 -12.85 7.03 7.92
CA THR A 191 -11.69 7.62 7.23
C THR A 191 -11.48 6.94 5.88
N LEU A 192 -11.50 5.60 5.84
CA LEU A 192 -11.31 4.85 4.61
C LEU A 192 -12.49 5.06 3.64
N TYR A 193 -13.72 5.07 4.15
CA TYR A 193 -14.94 5.30 3.37
C TYR A 193 -14.93 6.64 2.63
N HIS A 194 -14.45 7.71 3.29
CA HIS A 194 -14.34 9.04 2.69
C HIS A 194 -12.95 9.34 2.08
N SER A 195 -12.09 8.33 1.90
CA SER A 195 -10.70 8.51 1.43
C SER A 195 -10.57 9.22 0.08
N ARG A 196 -11.60 9.15 -0.78
CA ARG A 196 -11.63 9.85 -2.07
C ARG A 196 -11.78 11.37 -1.96
N SER A 197 -12.29 11.88 -0.84
CA SER A 197 -12.61 13.31 -0.69
C SER A 197 -11.98 13.97 0.54
N ASN A 198 -11.47 13.21 1.50
CA ASN A 198 -10.90 13.75 2.73
C ASN A 198 -9.39 14.04 2.65
N GLY A 199 -8.75 13.80 1.49
CA GLY A 199 -7.32 14.04 1.27
C GLY A 199 -6.37 13.09 2.00
N VAL A 200 -6.87 12.03 2.66
CA VAL A 200 -6.04 11.06 3.38
C VAL A 200 -5.42 10.07 2.39
N ARG A 201 -4.10 9.95 2.41
CA ARG A 201 -3.39 8.92 1.63
C ARG A 201 -3.51 7.56 2.31
N VAL A 202 -3.87 6.51 1.58
CA VAL A 202 -4.03 5.16 2.15
C VAL A 202 -2.89 4.27 1.69
N HIS A 203 -2.21 3.61 2.62
CA HIS A 203 -1.04 2.78 2.33
C HIS A 203 -1.27 1.35 2.81
N LEU A 204 -1.07 0.38 1.92
CA LEU A 204 -1.28 -1.04 2.20
C LEU A 204 0.02 -1.74 2.59
N PHE A 205 -0.06 -2.47 3.70
CA PHE A 205 0.95 -3.40 4.16
C PHE A 205 0.36 -4.80 4.32
N GLU A 206 1.20 -5.80 4.11
CA GLU A 206 0.86 -7.18 4.39
C GLU A 206 1.86 -7.85 5.33
N VAL A 207 1.36 -8.74 6.17
CA VAL A 207 2.16 -9.48 7.15
C VAL A 207 2.02 -10.98 6.86
N HIS A 208 3.06 -11.54 6.24
CA HIS A 208 3.19 -12.98 5.96
C HIS A 208 4.01 -13.71 7.03
N LYS A 209 4.91 -12.97 7.70
CA LYS A 209 5.74 -13.44 8.80
C LYS A 209 5.61 -12.46 9.97
N ASN A 210 5.59 -12.99 11.19
CA ASN A 210 5.37 -12.18 12.38
C ASN A 210 6.41 -11.04 12.48
N LYS A 211 5.94 -9.81 12.74
CA LYS A 211 6.72 -8.57 12.83
C LYS A 211 7.37 -8.07 11.52
N GLU A 212 7.11 -8.71 10.38
CA GLU A 212 7.58 -8.24 9.07
C GLU A 212 6.41 -7.62 8.29
N TYR A 213 6.45 -6.30 8.11
CA TYR A 213 5.43 -5.54 7.38
C TYR A 213 5.93 -5.26 5.97
N LEU A 214 5.43 -6.02 5.00
CA LEU A 214 5.73 -5.85 3.59
C LEU A 214 4.92 -4.69 3.03
N TYR A 215 5.58 -3.63 2.58
CA TYR A 215 4.92 -2.50 1.93
C TYR A 215 4.47 -2.87 0.52
N ILE A 216 3.17 -2.74 0.26
CA ILE A 216 2.58 -3.03 -1.06
C ILE A 216 2.52 -1.76 -1.92
N GLY A 217 2.05 -0.66 -1.34
CA GLY A 217 1.97 0.63 -2.03
C GLY A 217 0.85 1.52 -1.51
N GLU A 218 0.73 2.69 -2.14
CA GLU A 218 -0.41 3.58 -1.93
C GLU A 218 -1.62 3.06 -2.71
N VAL A 219 -2.77 2.98 -2.05
CA VAL A 219 -4.02 2.46 -2.58
C VAL A 219 -5.14 3.50 -2.51
N GLU A 220 -6.18 3.30 -3.31
CA GLU A 220 -7.40 4.10 -3.30
C GLU A 220 -8.63 3.21 -3.48
N LEU A 221 -9.80 3.70 -3.05
CA LEU A 221 -11.06 3.02 -3.32
C LEU A 221 -11.27 2.90 -4.83
N GLN A 222 -11.51 1.68 -5.30
CA GLN A 222 -11.83 1.39 -6.71
C GLN A 222 -13.34 1.40 -6.95
N ALA A 223 -14.12 0.91 -5.99
CA ALA A 223 -15.58 0.89 -6.02
C ALA A 223 -16.18 1.36 -4.68
N SER A 224 -17.50 1.52 -4.66
CA SER A 224 -18.23 1.81 -3.42
C SER A 224 -18.06 0.66 -2.42
N PRO A 225 -17.68 0.95 -1.16
CA PRO A 225 -17.67 -0.05 -0.10
C PRO A 225 -19.06 -0.68 0.10
N PHE A 226 -19.09 -1.95 0.49
CA PHE A 226 -20.34 -2.71 0.68
C PHE A 226 -20.28 -3.59 1.93
N MET A 227 -21.43 -4.10 2.35
CA MET A 227 -21.54 -4.98 3.50
C MET A 227 -21.54 -6.45 3.05
N GLU A 228 -20.74 -7.28 3.70
CA GLU A 228 -20.64 -8.72 3.43
C GLU A 228 -20.82 -9.52 4.73
N LEU A 229 -21.46 -10.70 4.67
CA LEU A 229 -21.57 -11.56 5.84
C LEU A 229 -20.25 -12.31 6.09
N GLN A 230 -19.59 -11.98 7.20
CA GLN A 230 -18.34 -12.62 7.63
C GLN A 230 -18.44 -13.12 9.08
N PRO A 231 -17.65 -14.12 9.48
CA PRO A 231 -17.56 -14.50 10.88
C PRO A 231 -16.92 -13.38 11.73
N ASP A 232 -17.39 -13.23 12.97
CA ASP A 232 -16.76 -12.41 14.00
C ASP A 232 -15.68 -13.21 14.76
N GLU A 233 -15.07 -12.62 15.79
CA GLU A 233 -14.06 -13.30 16.63
C GLU A 233 -14.56 -14.58 17.32
N LYS A 234 -15.88 -14.74 17.49
CA LYS A 234 -16.56 -15.91 18.07
C LYS A 234 -17.12 -16.85 17.01
N ASN A 235 -16.82 -16.62 15.72
CA ASN A 235 -17.37 -17.32 14.54
C ASN A 235 -18.87 -17.10 14.29
N ASN A 236 -19.51 -16.11 14.91
CA ASN A 236 -20.88 -15.75 14.59
C ASN A 236 -20.92 -14.92 13.31
N LEU A 237 -21.95 -15.12 12.47
CA LEU A 237 -22.10 -14.31 11.27
C LEU A 237 -22.49 -12.87 11.64
N ARG A 238 -21.83 -11.92 10.98
CA ARG A 238 -22.06 -10.48 11.12
C ARG A 238 -21.91 -9.76 9.79
N LYS A 239 -22.49 -8.58 9.66
CA LYS A 239 -22.23 -7.68 8.54
C LYS A 239 -20.87 -7.00 8.74
N ALA A 240 -19.93 -7.27 7.86
CA ALA A 240 -18.62 -6.62 7.82
C ALA A 240 -18.57 -5.60 6.69
N CYS A 241 -17.96 -4.46 6.95
CA CYS A 241 -17.64 -3.45 5.95
C CYS A 241 -16.51 -3.97 5.07
N VAL A 242 -16.71 -4.00 3.76
CA VAL A 242 -15.69 -4.40 2.78
C VAL A 242 -15.35 -3.20 1.90
N PHE A 243 -14.06 -2.93 1.76
CA PHE A 243 -13.50 -1.80 1.01
C PHE A 243 -12.73 -2.33 -0.20
N PRO A 244 -13.26 -2.18 -1.43
CA PRO A 244 -12.55 -2.53 -2.66
C PRO A 244 -11.49 -1.47 -2.96
N LEU A 245 -10.22 -1.86 -2.92
CA LEU A 245 -9.07 -0.98 -3.06
C LEU A 245 -8.22 -1.38 -4.28
N GLN A 246 -7.55 -0.42 -4.89
CA GLN A 246 -6.59 -0.65 -5.97
C GLN A 246 -5.34 0.19 -5.74
N LEU A 247 -4.18 -0.28 -6.21
CA LEU A 247 -2.94 0.50 -6.21
C LEU A 247 -3.08 1.78 -7.05
N LYS A 248 -2.72 2.93 -6.49
CA LYS A 248 -2.72 4.22 -7.19
C LYS A 248 -1.71 4.25 -8.34
N LYS A 249 -0.51 3.75 -8.07
CA LYS A 249 0.60 3.66 -9.04
C LYS A 249 0.78 2.21 -9.42
N ASN A 250 0.93 1.93 -10.72
CA ASN A 250 1.03 0.57 -11.27
C ASN A 250 -0.12 -0.29 -10.74
N LYS A 251 -1.30 -0.12 -11.36
CA LYS A 251 -2.57 -0.74 -10.95
C LYS A 251 -2.52 -2.27 -10.81
N SER A 252 -1.43 -2.91 -11.25
CA SER A 252 -1.13 -4.33 -11.11
C SER A 252 -0.19 -4.62 -9.94
N ILE A 253 -0.43 -5.74 -9.27
CA ILE A 253 0.42 -6.24 -8.18
C ILE A 253 1.79 -6.67 -8.74
N PRO A 254 2.93 -6.27 -8.14
CA PRO A 254 4.25 -6.74 -8.58
C PRO A 254 4.40 -8.27 -8.53
N ALA A 255 4.97 -8.87 -9.58
CA ALA A 255 5.15 -10.33 -9.72
C ALA A 255 5.84 -11.02 -8.53
N ILE A 256 6.74 -10.30 -7.85
CA ILE A 256 7.48 -10.78 -6.67
C ILE A 256 6.58 -11.08 -5.47
N PHE A 257 5.44 -10.40 -5.35
CA PHE A 257 4.46 -10.64 -4.31
C PHE A 257 3.84 -12.04 -4.45
N TYR A 258 3.52 -12.44 -5.68
CA TYR A 258 3.05 -13.80 -5.99
C TYR A 258 4.11 -14.86 -5.67
N LYS A 259 5.40 -14.57 -5.90
CA LYS A 259 6.51 -15.48 -5.58
C LYS A 259 6.59 -15.74 -4.08
N LYS A 260 6.62 -14.67 -3.25
CA LYS A 260 6.66 -14.79 -1.78
C LYS A 260 5.43 -15.52 -1.22
N PHE A 261 4.25 -15.24 -1.78
CA PHE A 261 3.03 -15.96 -1.40
C PHE A 261 3.16 -17.46 -1.70
N ARG A 262 3.61 -17.85 -2.90
CA ARG A 262 3.83 -19.25 -3.27
C ARG A 262 4.84 -19.94 -2.37
N GLU A 263 5.97 -19.32 -2.10
CA GLU A 263 6.98 -19.86 -1.18
C GLU A 263 6.38 -20.10 0.23
N SER A 264 5.49 -19.22 0.70
CA SER A 264 4.81 -19.41 1.99
C SER A 264 3.79 -20.55 2.00
N GLN A 265 3.13 -20.81 0.86
CA GLN A 265 2.18 -21.92 0.70
C GLN A 265 2.92 -23.24 0.52
N GLU A 266 3.91 -23.29 -0.36
CA GLU A 266 4.79 -24.44 -0.56
C GLU A 266 5.43 -24.86 0.76
N LYS A 267 5.86 -23.92 1.61
CA LYS A 267 6.35 -24.24 2.95
C LYS A 267 5.28 -24.92 3.81
N LYS A 268 4.05 -24.40 3.86
CA LYS A 268 2.96 -25.00 4.64
C LYS A 268 2.51 -26.35 4.09
N GLU A 269 2.52 -26.50 2.77
CA GLU A 269 2.21 -27.74 2.07
C GLU A 269 3.31 -28.79 2.29
N ASN A 270 4.58 -28.39 2.25
CA ASN A 270 5.71 -29.25 2.59
C ASN A 270 5.69 -29.66 4.07
N ASP A 271 5.37 -28.71 4.97
CA ASP A 271 5.19 -29.00 6.39
C ASP A 271 4.05 -30.03 6.58
N ALA A 272 2.93 -29.90 5.86
CA ALA A 272 1.82 -30.86 5.89
C ALA A 272 2.20 -32.21 5.25
N PHE A 273 2.93 -32.19 4.13
CA PHE A 273 3.42 -33.39 3.42
C PHE A 273 4.40 -34.20 4.27
N SER A 274 5.14 -33.54 5.17
CA SER A 274 6.07 -34.19 6.08
C SER A 274 5.40 -34.88 7.29
N LEU A 275 4.08 -34.74 7.46
CA LEU A 275 3.33 -35.39 8.53
C LEU A 275 2.87 -36.79 8.12
N ASP A 276 2.79 -37.70 9.08
CA ASP A 276 2.11 -38.97 8.90
C ASP A 276 0.58 -38.78 8.82
N ASP A 277 -0.10 -39.78 8.25
CA ASP A 277 -1.54 -39.75 7.99
C ASP A 277 -2.39 -39.59 9.28
N ASP A 278 -1.94 -40.14 10.40
CA ASP A 278 -2.67 -40.07 11.68
C ASP A 278 -2.61 -38.65 12.28
N GLU A 279 -1.43 -38.02 12.23
CA GLU A 279 -1.23 -36.64 12.66
C GLU A 279 -1.90 -35.65 11.70
N LEU A 280 -1.87 -35.91 10.38
CA LEU A 280 -2.59 -35.12 9.39
C LEU A 280 -4.11 -35.18 9.62
N LEU A 281 -4.64 -36.37 9.87
CA LEU A 281 -6.06 -36.60 10.16
C LEU A 281 -6.48 -35.93 11.47
N ARG A 282 -5.66 -36.00 12.52
CA ARG A 282 -5.91 -35.33 13.79
C ARG A 282 -5.95 -33.81 13.62
N ARG A 283 -5.01 -33.24 12.86
CA ARG A 283 -4.99 -31.80 12.54
C ARG A 283 -6.18 -31.38 11.69
N ALA A 284 -6.56 -32.19 10.69
CA ALA A 284 -7.71 -31.92 9.83
C ALA A 284 -9.04 -31.96 10.60
N LYS A 285 -9.21 -32.92 11.52
CA LYS A 285 -10.40 -33.01 12.40
C LYS A 285 -10.53 -31.84 13.38
N ASN A 286 -9.39 -31.33 13.84
CA ASN A 286 -9.32 -30.17 14.74
C ASN A 286 -9.29 -28.83 13.99
N ALA A 287 -9.19 -28.85 12.65
CA ALA A 287 -9.23 -27.64 11.84
C ALA A 287 -10.63 -27.02 11.88
N ARG A 288 -10.70 -25.69 11.69
CA ARG A 288 -11.97 -24.97 11.62
C ARG A 288 -12.83 -25.55 10.49
N LYS A 289 -14.07 -25.95 10.79
CA LYS A 289 -15.03 -26.57 9.84
C LYS A 289 -15.38 -25.67 8.63
N LYS A 290 -15.25 -24.34 8.77
CA LYS A 290 -15.29 -23.40 7.64
C LYS A 290 -13.85 -23.09 7.23
N ALA A 291 -13.49 -23.48 6.01
CA ALA A 291 -12.26 -23.01 5.39
C ALA A 291 -12.25 -21.48 5.37
N SER A 292 -11.14 -20.86 5.74
CA SER A 292 -10.91 -19.45 5.41
C SER A 292 -10.96 -19.34 3.88
N ARG A 293 -11.87 -18.52 3.33
CA ARG A 293 -12.01 -18.32 1.89
C ARG A 293 -10.91 -17.40 1.39
N ARG A 294 -9.70 -17.93 1.26
CA ARG A 294 -8.62 -17.24 0.56
C ARG A 294 -8.78 -17.48 -0.93
N VAL A 295 -9.54 -16.59 -1.55
CA VAL A 295 -9.51 -16.44 -3.01
C VAL A 295 -8.27 -15.60 -3.33
N VAL A 296 -7.30 -16.21 -3.98
CA VAL A 296 -6.14 -15.55 -4.56
C VAL A 296 -6.26 -15.75 -6.07
N PHE A 297 -6.69 -14.72 -6.79
CA PHE A 297 -6.72 -14.80 -8.25
C PHE A 297 -5.38 -14.40 -8.87
N GLN A 298 -4.97 -15.22 -9.85
CA GLN A 298 -3.83 -15.03 -10.74
C GLN A 298 -4.03 -13.78 -11.60
N ASN A 299 -2.95 -13.00 -11.77
CA ASN A 299 -2.69 -12.00 -12.81
C ASN A 299 -3.83 -11.78 -13.83
N VAL A 300 -4.70 -10.83 -13.53
CA VAL A 300 -5.35 -10.02 -14.57
C VAL A 300 -4.56 -8.72 -14.61
N TYR A 301 -3.35 -8.75 -15.18
CA TYR A 301 -2.86 -7.57 -15.90
C TYR A 301 -4.04 -7.04 -16.70
N GLY A 302 -4.27 -5.73 -16.76
CA GLY A 302 -5.36 -5.15 -17.54
C GLY A 302 -5.26 -5.57 -19.01
N ARG A 303 -5.71 -6.80 -19.31
CA ARG A 303 -5.69 -7.41 -20.62
C ARG A 303 -6.67 -6.60 -21.40
N ASN A 304 -6.23 -6.04 -22.51
CA ASN A 304 -7.07 -5.35 -23.44
C ASN A 304 -8.25 -6.28 -23.75
N ARG A 305 -9.44 -5.91 -23.25
CA ARG A 305 -10.65 -6.73 -23.36
C ARG A 305 -10.98 -7.06 -24.82
N TYR A 306 -10.57 -6.19 -25.74
CA TYR A 306 -10.73 -6.38 -27.17
C TYR A 306 -9.75 -7.43 -27.70
N VAL A 307 -8.49 -7.42 -27.25
CA VAL A 307 -7.48 -8.46 -27.57
C VAL A 307 -7.92 -9.81 -27.02
N ALA A 308 -8.31 -9.88 -25.74
CA ALA A 308 -8.74 -11.13 -25.11
C ALA A 308 -10.00 -11.71 -25.77
N GLU A 309 -11.00 -10.88 -26.07
CA GLU A 309 -12.22 -11.32 -26.74
C GLU A 309 -11.97 -11.71 -28.21
N TYR A 310 -11.16 -10.95 -28.94
CA TYR A 310 -10.76 -11.30 -30.30
C TYR A 310 -10.02 -12.64 -30.33
N THR A 311 -9.08 -12.85 -29.41
CA THR A 311 -8.30 -14.08 -29.30
C THR A 311 -9.19 -15.30 -29.12
N LYS A 312 -10.20 -15.21 -28.24
CA LYS A 312 -11.19 -16.29 -28.06
C LYS A 312 -12.06 -16.51 -29.30
N ARG A 313 -12.44 -15.45 -30.01
CA ARG A 313 -13.22 -15.57 -31.26
C ARG A 313 -12.40 -16.18 -32.39
N ARG A 314 -11.12 -15.83 -32.52
CA ARG A 314 -10.20 -16.39 -33.53
C ARG A 314 -10.10 -17.91 -33.42
N ALA A 315 -10.18 -18.40 -32.18
CA ALA A 315 -10.05 -19.81 -31.84
C ALA A 315 -11.28 -20.64 -32.22
N LYS A 316 -12.42 -20.01 -32.51
CA LYS A 316 -13.68 -20.67 -32.91
C LYS A 316 -14.07 -21.85 -32.00
N GLY A 317 -13.80 -21.73 -30.70
CA GLY A 317 -14.11 -22.77 -29.72
C GLY A 317 -13.13 -23.94 -29.66
N VAL A 318 -11.98 -23.87 -30.34
CA VAL A 318 -10.92 -24.88 -30.32
C VAL A 318 -9.68 -24.35 -29.58
N CYS A 319 -9.09 -25.18 -28.72
CA CYS A 319 -7.87 -24.83 -28.00
C CYS A 319 -6.68 -24.71 -28.95
N HIS A 320 -5.93 -23.61 -28.88
CA HIS A 320 -4.76 -23.41 -29.73
C HIS A 320 -3.58 -24.35 -29.41
N LEU A 321 -3.52 -24.96 -28.22
CA LEU A 321 -2.42 -25.86 -27.85
C LEU A 321 -2.73 -27.33 -28.19
N CYS A 322 -3.86 -27.85 -27.71
CA CYS A 322 -4.19 -29.27 -27.89
C CYS A 322 -5.07 -29.54 -29.11
N ASP A 323 -5.55 -28.51 -29.81
CA ASP A 323 -6.44 -28.63 -30.98
C ASP A 323 -7.79 -29.32 -30.72
N GLU A 324 -8.14 -29.51 -29.44
CA GLU A 324 -9.43 -30.05 -29.02
C GLU A 324 -10.47 -28.92 -28.81
N PRO A 325 -11.78 -29.20 -28.99
CA PRO A 325 -12.85 -28.29 -28.59
C PRO A 325 -12.77 -27.88 -27.12
N ALA A 326 -13.33 -26.72 -26.80
CA ALA A 326 -13.50 -26.29 -25.41
C ALA A 326 -14.24 -27.38 -24.61
N PRO A 327 -13.77 -27.73 -23.39
CA PRO A 327 -14.31 -28.86 -22.64
C PRO A 327 -15.71 -28.62 -22.09
N PHE A 328 -16.16 -27.37 -22.06
CA PHE A 328 -17.51 -26.96 -21.67
C PHE A 328 -17.83 -25.57 -22.25
N SER A 329 -19.08 -25.16 -22.12
CA SER A 329 -19.56 -23.83 -22.48
C SER A 329 -19.95 -23.01 -21.25
N ASP A 330 -19.98 -21.69 -21.38
CA ASP A 330 -20.54 -20.80 -20.37
C ASP A 330 -22.08 -20.87 -20.33
N GLU A 331 -22.69 -20.16 -19.37
CA GLU A 331 -24.14 -20.09 -19.18
C GLU A 331 -24.91 -19.58 -20.42
N LYS A 332 -24.22 -18.93 -21.35
CA LYS A 332 -24.78 -18.40 -22.60
C LYS A 332 -24.49 -19.32 -23.80
N GLY A 333 -23.96 -20.52 -23.54
CA GLY A 333 -23.65 -21.52 -24.57
C GLY A 333 -22.35 -21.25 -25.33
N LYS A 334 -21.53 -20.26 -24.93
CA LYS A 334 -20.26 -19.96 -25.61
C LYS A 334 -19.16 -20.93 -25.16
N PRO A 335 -18.38 -21.52 -26.09
CA PRO A 335 -17.24 -22.38 -25.74
C PRO A 335 -16.27 -21.70 -24.77
N TYR A 336 -15.95 -22.37 -23.66
CA TYR A 336 -15.10 -21.81 -22.61
C TYR A 336 -13.61 -21.98 -22.93
N LEU A 337 -12.98 -20.87 -23.34
CA LEU A 337 -11.53 -20.78 -23.56
C LEU A 337 -10.97 -19.55 -22.83
N GLU A 338 -9.77 -19.68 -22.31
CA GLU A 338 -9.03 -18.64 -21.60
C GLU A 338 -7.95 -18.03 -22.50
N CYS A 339 -7.87 -16.69 -22.55
CA CYS A 339 -6.80 -16.02 -23.28
C CYS A 339 -5.50 -16.08 -22.45
N HIS A 340 -4.40 -16.49 -23.07
CA HIS A 340 -3.08 -16.60 -22.45
C HIS A 340 -2.02 -15.93 -23.33
N HIS A 341 -1.05 -15.25 -22.73
CA HIS A 341 0.10 -14.68 -23.45
C HIS A 341 1.17 -15.75 -23.68
N ILE A 342 1.69 -15.89 -24.89
CA ILE A 342 2.72 -16.91 -25.18
C ILE A 342 4.02 -16.52 -24.47
N ASP A 343 4.48 -15.30 -24.71
CA ASP A 343 5.49 -14.62 -23.91
C ASP A 343 4.81 -13.94 -22.73
N TRP A 344 5.15 -14.42 -21.54
CA TRP A 344 4.49 -14.00 -20.32
C TRP A 344 4.74 -12.52 -20.05
N VAL A 345 3.71 -11.80 -19.60
CA VAL A 345 3.81 -10.38 -19.21
C VAL A 345 4.85 -10.13 -18.11
N ALA A 346 5.21 -11.15 -17.32
CA ALA A 346 6.30 -11.08 -16.33
C ALA A 346 7.71 -11.00 -16.96
N ASN A 347 7.84 -11.17 -18.28
CA ASN A 347 9.07 -11.09 -19.06
C ASN A 347 8.96 -10.06 -20.20
N ASP A 348 8.27 -8.93 -19.99
CA ASP A 348 8.09 -7.87 -21.00
C ASP A 348 7.27 -8.28 -22.26
N GLY A 349 6.41 -9.30 -22.14
CA GLY A 349 5.53 -9.71 -23.25
C GLY A 349 4.41 -8.70 -23.52
N ASP A 350 4.34 -8.17 -24.73
CA ASP A 350 3.31 -7.20 -25.16
C ASP A 350 1.88 -7.80 -25.12
N ASP A 351 0.89 -6.98 -24.77
CA ASP A 351 -0.53 -7.35 -24.78
C ASP A 351 -1.15 -7.19 -26.18
N THR A 352 -0.63 -7.97 -27.13
CA THR A 352 -0.95 -7.90 -28.56
C THR A 352 -1.64 -9.17 -29.06
N LEU A 353 -2.17 -9.11 -30.29
CA LEU A 353 -2.82 -10.27 -30.91
C LEU A 353 -1.81 -11.38 -31.25
N GLU A 354 -0.60 -10.97 -31.59
CA GLU A 354 0.54 -11.81 -31.96
C GLU A 354 1.05 -12.61 -30.76
N ASN A 355 0.99 -12.02 -29.56
CA ASN A 355 1.45 -12.64 -28.33
C ASN A 355 0.33 -13.34 -27.52
N THR A 356 -0.90 -13.42 -28.03
CA THR A 356 -2.02 -14.05 -27.29
C THR A 356 -2.59 -15.29 -27.98
N VAL A 357 -3.04 -16.27 -27.19
CA VAL A 357 -3.67 -17.53 -27.64
C VAL A 357 -4.88 -17.88 -26.79
N ALA A 358 -5.81 -18.67 -27.34
CA ALA A 358 -6.96 -19.18 -26.59
C ALA A 358 -6.72 -20.65 -26.19
N LEU A 359 -6.77 -20.95 -24.90
CA LEU A 359 -6.47 -22.27 -24.35
C LEU A 359 -7.66 -22.82 -23.57
N CYS A 360 -7.84 -24.14 -23.58
CA CYS A 360 -8.76 -24.79 -22.64
C CYS A 360 -8.19 -24.75 -21.21
N PRO A 361 -9.02 -24.89 -20.16
CA PRO A 361 -8.58 -24.84 -18.76
C PRO A 361 -7.41 -25.79 -18.44
N ASN A 362 -7.40 -26.99 -19.03
CA ASN A 362 -6.34 -27.97 -18.82
C ASN A 362 -5.01 -27.50 -19.41
N CYS A 363 -5.02 -27.05 -20.67
CA CYS A 363 -3.83 -26.53 -21.36
C CYS A 363 -3.35 -25.22 -20.75
N HIS A 364 -4.26 -24.34 -20.38
CA HIS A 364 -3.98 -23.10 -19.68
C HIS A 364 -3.25 -23.37 -18.35
N ARG A 365 -3.75 -24.32 -17.56
CA ARG A 365 -3.11 -24.72 -16.30
C ARG A 365 -1.76 -25.41 -16.54
N LYS A 366 -1.64 -26.28 -17.55
CA LYS A 366 -0.38 -26.92 -17.96
C LYS A 366 0.69 -25.89 -18.28
N MET A 367 0.35 -24.87 -19.07
CA MET A 367 1.28 -23.77 -19.42
C MET A 367 1.80 -23.06 -18.17
N HIS A 368 0.94 -22.83 -17.17
CA HIS A 368 1.35 -22.20 -15.92
C HIS A 368 2.23 -23.07 -15.01
N ILE A 369 2.02 -24.39 -15.02
CA ILE A 369 2.71 -25.34 -14.13
C ILE A 369 4.03 -25.82 -14.74
N LYS A 370 3.99 -26.30 -15.99
CA LYS A 370 5.11 -27.00 -16.63
C LYS A 370 6.06 -26.07 -17.37
N LYS A 371 5.56 -24.96 -17.93
CA LYS A 371 6.34 -24.01 -18.75
C LYS A 371 7.20 -24.72 -19.81
N ASP A 372 6.63 -25.72 -20.48
CA ASP A 372 7.34 -26.56 -21.44
C ASP A 372 7.79 -25.71 -22.65
N PRO A 373 9.10 -25.63 -22.96
CA PRO A 373 9.60 -24.87 -24.11
C PRO A 373 9.00 -25.31 -25.45
N ASN A 374 8.63 -26.59 -25.60
CA ASN A 374 8.03 -27.12 -26.83
C ASN A 374 6.62 -26.59 -27.05
N ASP A 375 5.79 -26.56 -26.00
CA ASP A 375 4.44 -25.99 -26.05
C ASP A 375 4.48 -24.49 -26.38
N ILE A 376 5.44 -23.76 -25.80
CA ILE A 376 5.65 -22.33 -26.08
C ILE A 376 6.02 -22.12 -27.56
N ARG A 377 6.99 -22.88 -28.07
CA ARG A 377 7.43 -22.79 -29.47
C ARG A 377 6.29 -23.11 -30.44
N PHE A 378 5.55 -24.18 -30.18
CA PHE A 378 4.38 -24.55 -30.98
C PHE A 378 3.35 -23.42 -31.07
N LEU A 379 3.03 -22.78 -29.95
CA LEU A 379 2.09 -21.66 -29.92
C LEU A 379 2.60 -20.43 -30.67
N LYS A 380 3.91 -20.13 -30.61
CA LYS A 380 4.54 -19.05 -31.39
C LYS A 380 4.44 -19.32 -32.88
N ASP A 381 4.84 -20.51 -33.33
CA ASP A 381 4.83 -20.90 -34.74
C ASP A 381 3.40 -20.85 -35.30
N LYS A 382 2.41 -21.31 -34.52
CA LYS A 382 1.00 -21.28 -34.89
C LYS A 382 0.43 -19.87 -35.01
N ASN A 383 0.82 -18.95 -34.13
CA ASN A 383 0.42 -17.54 -34.24
C ASN A 383 1.11 -16.86 -35.44
N LEU A 384 2.40 -17.10 -35.66
CA LEU A 384 3.14 -16.57 -36.82
C LEU A 384 2.53 -17.02 -38.16
N ASP A 385 2.15 -18.29 -38.29
CA ASP A 385 1.48 -18.83 -39.47
C ASP A 385 0.10 -18.16 -39.71
N PHE A 386 -0.65 -17.89 -38.65
CA PHE A 386 -1.94 -17.20 -38.76
C PHE A 386 -1.82 -15.75 -39.25
N PHE A 387 -0.85 -14.98 -38.72
CA PHE A 387 -0.69 -13.56 -39.10
C PHE A 387 0.02 -13.38 -40.43
N SER A 388 0.95 -14.26 -40.80
CA SER A 388 1.61 -14.22 -42.11
C SER A 388 0.66 -14.50 -43.28
N LYS A 389 -0.40 -15.28 -43.07
CA LYS A 389 -1.46 -15.56 -44.07
C LYS A 389 -2.50 -14.44 -44.22
N LYS A 390 -2.39 -13.35 -43.45
CA LYS A 390 -3.38 -12.26 -43.38
C LYS A 390 -2.86 -10.89 -43.83
N ILE A 391 -1.58 -10.79 -44.18
CA ILE A 391 -0.94 -9.61 -44.77
C ILE A 391 -1.03 -9.70 -46.29
#